data_AF-A0A6B3HRC6-F1
#
_entry.id   AF-A0A6B3HRC6-F1
#
_cell.length_a   1.000
_cell.length_b   1.000
_cell.length_c   1.000
_cell.angle_alpha   90.00
_cell.angle_beta   90.00
_cell.angle_gamma   90.00
#
_symmetry.space_group_name_H-M   'P 1'
#
loop_
_entity.id
_entity.type
_entity.pdbx_description
1 polymer ?
#
loop_
_entity_poly.entity_id
_entity_poly.type
_entity_poly.pdbx_seq_one_letter_code
_entity_poly.pdbx_strand_id
1 'polypeptide(L)'
;MSERLTLGYRQAVAVSDSPLAAAGTRMRGHEFHRTVLEPGAGTTPAWGMHQPERRVEGYVQRGVHASYLHTHWAATPSVAHRFVEHCRAR
;
A
#
# COMPACT_ATOMS: atom_id res chain seq x y z
N MET A 1 16.20 5.53 -9.63
CA MET A 1 16.15 6.31 -8.36
C MET A 1 15.77 7.74 -8.71
N SER A 2 14.91 8.38 -7.92
CA SER A 2 14.50 9.78 -8.13
C SER A 2 15.55 10.77 -7.64
N GLU A 3 15.58 11.94 -8.27
CA GLU A 3 16.44 13.07 -7.84
C GLU A 3 16.03 13.64 -6.48
N ARG A 4 14.75 13.55 -6.14
CA ARG A 4 14.18 14.06 -4.89
C ARG A 4 13.75 12.94 -3.97
N LEU A 5 13.90 13.16 -2.66
CA LEU A 5 13.34 12.29 -1.64
C LEU A 5 11.81 12.40 -1.64
N THR A 6 11.12 11.26 -1.79
CA THR A 6 9.68 11.19 -1.51
C THR A 6 9.51 11.00 -0.01
N LEU A 7 8.89 11.99 0.65
CA LEU A 7 8.60 11.96 2.07
C LEU A 7 7.19 12.51 2.33
N GLY A 8 6.49 11.91 3.28
CA GLY A 8 5.31 12.51 3.90
C GLY A 8 4.12 11.57 3.99
N TYR A 9 3.11 12.02 4.74
CA TYR A 9 1.90 11.24 4.95
C TYR A 9 1.03 11.16 3.69
N ARG A 10 0.34 10.03 3.53
CA ARG A 10 -0.59 9.75 2.44
C ARG A 10 -1.89 9.23 3.00
N GLN A 11 -2.97 9.61 2.33
CA GLN A 11 -4.26 8.94 2.44
C GLN A 11 -4.37 7.99 1.26
N ALA A 12 -4.59 6.72 1.55
CA ALA A 12 -4.65 5.65 0.57
C ALA A 12 -5.96 4.89 0.69
N VAL A 13 -6.44 4.39 -0.44
CA VAL A 13 -7.59 3.47 -0.53
C VAL A 13 -7.10 2.19 -1.16
N ALA A 14 -7.35 1.04 -0.54
CA ALA A 14 -7.05 -0.26 -1.15
C ALA A 14 -7.91 -0.40 -2.42
N VAL A 15 -7.30 -0.54 -3.59
CA VAL A 15 -8.06 -0.68 -4.85
C VAL A 15 -8.39 -2.14 -5.18
N SER A 16 -7.76 -3.07 -4.47
CA SER A 16 -7.96 -4.51 -4.60
C SER A 16 -7.85 -5.20 -3.24
N ASP A 17 -8.37 -6.42 -3.13
CA ASP A 17 -8.17 -7.26 -1.95
C ASP A 17 -6.71 -7.70 -1.85
N SER A 18 -6.14 -7.58 -0.66
CA SER A 18 -4.79 -8.01 -0.34
C SER A 18 -4.73 -8.62 1.07
N PRO A 19 -3.59 -9.25 1.44
CA PRO A 19 -3.39 -9.71 2.82
C PRO A 19 -3.50 -8.60 3.87
N LEU A 20 -3.22 -7.34 3.50
CA LEU A 20 -3.25 -6.22 4.44
C LEU A 20 -4.63 -5.55 4.53
N ALA A 21 -5.40 -5.53 3.45
CA ALA A 21 -6.64 -4.77 3.38
C ALA A 21 -7.63 -5.38 2.38
N ALA A 22 -8.93 -5.25 2.68
CA ALA A 22 -9.98 -5.49 1.69
C ALA A 22 -10.11 -4.26 0.76
N ALA A 23 -10.58 -4.46 -0.47
CA ALA A 23 -10.86 -3.38 -1.41
C ALA A 23 -11.78 -2.32 -0.77
N GLY A 24 -11.48 -1.05 -1.01
CA GLY A 24 -12.18 0.11 -0.42
C GLY A 24 -11.70 0.52 0.98
N THR A 25 -10.86 -0.28 1.65
CA THR A 25 -10.30 0.09 2.96
C THR A 25 -9.49 1.37 2.84
N ARG A 26 -9.81 2.36 3.68
CA ARG A 26 -9.08 3.63 3.76
C ARG A 26 -8.02 3.58 4.83
N MET A 27 -6.81 4.00 4.50
CA MET A 27 -5.67 4.00 5.41
C MET A 27 -4.88 5.29 5.35
N ARG A 28 -4.23 5.60 6.46
CA ARG A 28 -3.16 6.61 6.53
C ARG A 28 -1.82 5.89 6.69
N GLY A 29 -0.85 6.32 5.90
CA GLY A 29 0.52 5.84 5.97
C GLY A 29 1.48 6.95 5.59
N HIS A 30 2.75 6.63 5.43
CA HIS A 30 3.74 7.56 4.92
C HIS A 30 4.60 6.93 3.85
N GLU A 31 5.05 7.76 2.92
CA GLU A 31 6.11 7.39 2.00
C GLU A 31 7.43 7.93 2.54
N PHE A 32 8.49 7.12 2.41
CA PHE A 32 9.86 7.53 2.68
C PHE A 32 10.80 6.72 1.79
N HIS A 33 11.16 7.24 0.62
CA HIS A 33 12.03 6.55 -0.33
C HIS A 33 12.66 7.50 -1.37
N ARG A 34 13.82 7.09 -1.91
CA ARG A 34 14.46 7.68 -3.12
C ARG A 34 14.37 6.76 -4.34
N THR A 35 14.12 5.48 -4.12
CA THR A 35 13.84 4.53 -5.20
C THR A 35 12.40 4.72 -5.66
N VAL A 36 12.12 4.33 -6.90
CA VAL A 36 10.80 4.47 -7.52
C VAL A 36 10.35 3.11 -8.03
N LEU A 37 9.04 2.90 -8.10
CA LEU A 37 8.46 1.76 -8.80
C LEU A 37 8.34 2.09 -10.28
N GLU A 38 8.92 1.26 -11.14
CA GLU A 38 8.80 1.35 -12.59
C GLU A 38 8.44 -0.05 -13.13
N PRO A 39 7.19 -0.29 -13.53
CA PRO A 39 6.05 0.64 -13.52
C PRO A 39 5.57 1.01 -12.11
N GLY A 40 4.85 2.12 -11.97
CA GLY A 40 4.37 2.63 -10.67
C GLY A 40 3.38 1.69 -9.95
N ALA A 41 2.72 0.82 -10.70
CA ALA A 41 1.81 -0.22 -10.20
C ALA A 41 1.76 -1.41 -11.16
N GLY A 42 1.38 -2.57 -10.62
CA GLY A 42 1.09 -3.77 -11.41
C GLY A 42 -0.31 -3.79 -12.00
N THR A 43 -0.68 -4.92 -12.63
CA THR A 43 -2.04 -5.16 -13.14
C THR A 43 -3.12 -5.05 -12.07
N THR A 44 -2.74 -5.35 -10.82
CA THR A 44 -3.58 -5.21 -9.64
C THR A 44 -2.83 -4.30 -8.65
N PRO A 45 -3.13 -2.98 -8.65
CA PRO A 45 -2.47 -2.05 -7.75
C PRO A 45 -2.86 -2.31 -6.29
N ALA A 46 -1.99 -1.92 -5.36
CA ALA A 46 -2.26 -2.02 -3.93
C ALA A 46 -3.14 -0.85 -3.45
N TRP A 47 -2.76 0.37 -3.84
CA TRP A 47 -3.35 1.60 -3.32
C TRP A 47 -3.76 2.56 -4.43
N GLY A 48 -4.81 3.33 -4.16
CA GLY A 48 -5.13 4.57 -4.83
C GLY A 48 -4.87 5.74 -3.88
N MET A 49 -4.18 6.78 -4.38
CA MET A 49 -3.84 7.97 -3.61
C MET A 49 -4.19 9.24 -4.40
N HIS A 50 -4.47 10.32 -3.69
CA HIS A 50 -4.80 11.62 -4.30
C HIS A 50 -3.73 12.70 -4.10
N GLN A 51 -2.78 12.49 -3.18
CA GLN A 51 -1.72 13.42 -2.86
C GLN A 51 -0.34 12.74 -2.98
N PRO A 52 0.70 13.47 -3.41
CA PRO A 52 0.67 14.84 -3.93
C PRO A 52 -0.09 14.97 -5.28
N GLU A 53 -0.31 13.86 -5.96
CA GLU A 53 -1.10 13.76 -7.19
C GLU A 53 -1.94 12.48 -7.17
N ARG A 54 -2.95 12.41 -8.05
CA ARG A 54 -3.79 11.22 -8.19
C ARG A 54 -3.02 10.13 -8.91
N ARG A 55 -2.78 9.00 -8.24
CA ARG A 55 -2.13 7.82 -8.82
C ARG A 55 -2.61 6.53 -8.17
N VAL A 56 -2.36 5.43 -8.86
CA VAL A 56 -2.33 4.09 -8.24
C VAL A 56 -0.89 3.70 -7.96
N GLU A 57 -0.68 2.89 -6.93
CA GLU A 57 0.65 2.51 -6.47
C GLU A 57 0.67 1.06 -5.98
N GLY A 58 1.81 0.41 -6.20
CA GLY A 58 2.11 -0.89 -5.63
C GLY A 58 1.53 -2.07 -6.41
N TYR A 59 1.69 -3.25 -5.81
CA TYR A 59 1.44 -4.53 -6.44
C TYR A 59 0.76 -5.47 -5.45
N VAL A 60 -0.30 -6.13 -5.91
CA VAL A 60 -0.91 -7.25 -5.20
C VAL A 60 -0.95 -8.46 -6.11
N GLN A 61 -0.22 -9.52 -5.74
CA GLN A 61 -0.17 -10.73 -6.54
C GLN A 61 0.09 -11.96 -5.66
N ARG A 62 -0.76 -12.98 -5.78
CA ARG A 62 -0.57 -14.30 -5.14
C ARG A 62 -0.24 -14.21 -3.63
N GLY A 63 -0.84 -13.27 -2.91
CA GLY A 63 -0.61 -13.08 -1.46
C GLY A 63 0.59 -12.20 -1.11
N VAL A 64 1.26 -11.62 -2.10
CA VAL A 64 2.21 -10.53 -1.90
C VAL A 64 1.47 -9.21 -1.96
N HIS A 65 1.78 -8.32 -1.02
CA HIS A 65 1.43 -6.90 -1.06
C HIS A 65 2.74 -6.12 -1.01
N ALA A 66 3.08 -5.42 -2.11
CA ALA A 66 4.29 -4.62 -2.21
C ALA A 66 3.93 -3.17 -2.51
N SER A 67 4.40 -2.25 -1.66
CA SER A 67 4.09 -0.82 -1.74
C SER A 67 5.14 -0.02 -0.99
N TYR A 68 5.40 1.22 -1.44
CA TYR A 68 6.16 2.21 -0.70
C TYR A 68 5.36 2.91 0.42
N LEU A 69 4.05 2.65 0.50
CA LEU A 69 3.23 3.12 1.60
C LEU A 69 3.53 2.33 2.87
N HIS A 70 4.19 2.98 3.81
CA HIS A 70 4.40 2.46 5.15
C HIS A 70 3.10 2.66 5.95
N THR A 71 2.39 1.57 6.22
CA THR A 71 1.14 1.58 6.97
C THR A 71 1.38 1.60 8.48
N HIS A 72 0.65 2.42 9.23
CA HIS A 72 0.69 2.40 10.70
C HIS A 72 -0.33 1.43 11.28
N TRP A 73 0.08 0.20 11.60
CA TRP A 73 -0.82 -0.83 12.11
C TRP A 73 -1.39 -0.51 13.50
N ALA A 74 -0.67 0.27 14.32
CA ALA A 74 -1.20 0.76 15.59
C ALA A 74 -2.46 1.64 15.40
N ALA A 75 -2.56 2.37 14.28
CA ALA A 75 -3.74 3.17 13.95
C ALA A 75 -4.87 2.33 13.32
N THR A 76 -4.57 1.11 12.86
CA THR A 76 -5.55 0.19 12.25
C THR A 76 -5.19 -1.26 12.60
N PRO A 77 -5.41 -1.70 13.85
CA PRO A 77 -4.95 -3.01 14.32
C PRO A 77 -5.52 -4.20 13.52
N SER A 78 -6.69 -4.03 12.91
CA SER A 78 -7.32 -5.04 12.05
C SER A 78 -6.45 -5.47 10.87
N VAL A 79 -5.53 -4.62 10.40
CA VAL A 79 -4.57 -4.97 9.32
C VAL A 79 -3.63 -6.08 9.76
N ALA A 80 -3.13 -6.00 10.99
CA ALA A 80 -2.25 -7.02 11.56
C ALA A 80 -2.98 -8.37 11.69
N HIS A 81 -4.21 -8.34 12.22
CA HIS A 81 -5.04 -9.54 12.33
C HIS A 81 -5.33 -10.16 10.96
N ARG A 82 -5.73 -9.35 9.97
CA ARG A 82 -6.00 -9.83 8.61
C ARG A 82 -4.76 -10.47 7.98
N PHE A 83 -3.59 -9.84 8.15
CA PHE A 83 -2.34 -10.38 7.63
C PHE A 83 -2.05 -11.77 8.21
N VAL A 84 -2.17 -11.93 9.53
CA VAL A 84 -1.96 -13.22 10.21
C VAL A 84 -2.97 -14.26 9.73
N GLU A 85 -4.25 -13.93 9.66
CA GLU A 85 -5.27 -14.87 9.16
C GLU A 85 -5.03 -15.28 7.70
N HIS A 86 -4.58 -14.35 6.85
CA HIS A 86 -4.23 -14.67 5.46
C HIS A 86 -3.00 -15.58 5.37
N CYS A 87 -2.04 -15.46 6.28
CA CYS A 87 -0.90 -16.36 6.38
C CYS A 87 -1.27 -17.75 6.91
N ARG A 88 -2.30 -17.85 7.76
CA ARG A 88 -2.77 -19.14 8.32
C ARG A 88 -3.61 -19.96 7.34
N ALA A 89 -4.33 -19.29 6.44
CA ALA A 89 -5.15 -19.93 5.42
C ALA A 89 -4.35 -20.42 4.20
N ARG A 90 -3.01 -20.43 4.28
CA ARG A 90 -2.06 -20.74 3.21
C ARG A 90 -1.34 -22.04 3.46
#